data_AF-A0A8J7E388-F1
#
_entry.id   AF-A0A8J7E388-F1
#
_cell.length_a   1.000
_cell.length_b   1.000
_cell.length_c   1.000
_cell.angle_alpha   90.00
_cell.angle_beta   90.00
_cell.angle_gamma   90.00
#
_symmetry.space_group_name_H-M   'P 1'
#
loop_
_entity.id
_entity.type
_entity.pdbx_description
1 polymer ?
#
loop_
_entity_poly.entity_id
_entity_poly.type
_entity_poly.pdbx_seq_one_letter_code
_entity_poly.pdbx_strand_id
1 'polypeptide(L)'
;MDCDRVDFAFSYSQNALHQAKHWQIAPSPETDLNRRAIQYLGVLRDLAVQPSWITLTHVADPPGALLTDLGQHIHRLNQRLDAILNDLLACFETSQRPRVEILAAPLDPTIGIDGFCNHRVTPTILMVDPSRILPADWPALVAHELAHGVAGSSGHDDKFSRAIAYLCLAQDLPLPVATATAESLRYWPPCRRHPQPELFWRHQLPQPDWL
;
A
#
# COMPACT_ATOMS: atom_id res chain seq x y z
N MET A 1 -13.02 -4.58 -59.65
CA MET A 1 -12.70 -5.75 -58.81
C MET A 1 -11.89 -5.22 -57.65
N ASP A 2 -12.62 -4.89 -56.58
CA ASP A 2 -12.07 -4.53 -55.27
C ASP A 2 -11.45 -5.76 -54.61
N CYS A 3 -10.30 -5.53 -53.97
CA CYS A 3 -9.88 -6.29 -52.80
C CYS A 3 -9.15 -5.32 -51.87
N ASP A 4 -9.91 -4.80 -50.92
CA ASP A 4 -9.46 -4.02 -49.76
C ASP A 4 -8.32 -4.72 -49.03
N ARG A 5 -7.23 -3.98 -48.81
CA ARG A 5 -6.20 -4.34 -47.83
C ARG A 5 -6.34 -3.33 -46.70
N VAL A 6 -7.03 -3.75 -45.65
CA VAL A 6 -7.22 -2.97 -44.44
C VAL A 6 -5.87 -2.85 -43.73
N ASP A 7 -5.28 -1.66 -43.76
CA ASP A 7 -4.18 -1.29 -42.89
C ASP A 7 -4.69 -1.21 -41.45
N PHE A 8 -4.56 -2.29 -40.71
CA PHE A 8 -4.66 -2.24 -39.25
C PHE A 8 -3.41 -1.54 -38.72
N ALA A 9 -3.50 -0.22 -38.58
CA ALA A 9 -2.62 0.54 -37.71
C ALA A 9 -2.76 -0.02 -36.29
N PHE A 10 -1.80 -0.86 -35.88
CA PHE A 10 -1.63 -1.23 -34.48
C PHE A 10 -1.28 0.03 -33.70
N SER A 11 -2.28 0.60 -33.05
CA SER A 11 -2.10 1.64 -32.04
C SER A 11 -1.41 1.02 -30.83
N TYR A 12 -0.08 1.05 -30.84
CA TYR A 12 0.75 0.84 -29.66
C TYR A 12 0.63 2.10 -28.78
N SER A 13 -0.38 2.16 -27.91
CA SER A 13 -0.35 3.06 -26.75
C SER A 13 -1.46 2.73 -25.74
N GLN A 14 -1.31 1.61 -25.03
CA GLN A 14 -1.98 1.41 -23.74
C GLN A 14 -1.02 0.78 -22.71
N ASN A 15 0.17 1.36 -22.56
CA ASN A 15 1.05 1.12 -21.40
C ASN A 15 0.99 2.32 -20.45
N ALA A 16 -0.22 2.77 -20.11
CA ALA A 16 -0.39 3.65 -18.96
C ALA A 16 -0.44 2.73 -17.72
N LEU A 17 0.73 2.53 -17.11
CA LEU A 17 0.87 2.11 -15.71
C LEU A 17 -0.28 2.75 -14.93
N HIS A 18 -1.15 1.93 -14.34
CA HIS A 18 -2.24 2.43 -13.51
C HIS A 18 -1.63 3.04 -12.25
N GLN A 19 -1.18 4.29 -12.36
CA GLN A 19 -0.72 5.11 -11.25
C GLN A 19 -1.88 5.24 -10.27
N ALA A 20 -1.62 4.97 -8.99
CA ALA A 20 -2.62 5.13 -7.94
C ALA A 20 -3.15 6.57 -7.94
N LYS A 21 -4.44 6.74 -8.24
CA LYS A 21 -5.04 8.06 -8.43
C LYS A 21 -5.49 8.67 -7.11
N HIS A 22 -5.76 7.87 -6.07
CA HIS A 22 -6.37 8.39 -4.86
C HIS A 22 -5.45 9.26 -4.01
N TRP A 23 -4.16 8.97 -3.90
CA TRP A 23 -3.23 9.87 -3.18
C TRP A 23 -2.80 11.07 -4.02
N GLN A 24 -2.93 11.02 -5.35
CA GLN A 24 -2.74 12.17 -6.24
C GLN A 24 -3.90 13.17 -6.14
N ILE A 25 -5.07 12.74 -5.62
CA ILE A 25 -6.19 13.62 -5.26
C ILE A 25 -5.90 14.41 -3.96
N ALA A 26 -4.80 14.12 -3.25
CA ALA A 26 -4.34 15.01 -2.18
C ALA A 26 -4.02 16.39 -2.78
N PRO A 27 -4.46 17.48 -2.15
CA PRO A 27 -4.37 18.82 -2.72
C PRO A 27 -2.91 19.22 -3.02
N SER A 28 -2.75 20.16 -3.96
CA SER A 28 -1.46 20.63 -4.45
C SER A 28 -0.55 21.11 -3.31
N PRO A 29 0.79 21.06 -3.47
CA PRO A 29 1.77 21.46 -2.46
C PRO A 29 1.61 22.88 -1.90
N GLU A 30 0.82 23.72 -2.57
CA GLU A 30 0.53 25.11 -2.18
C GLU A 30 -0.65 25.25 -1.20
N THR A 31 -1.27 24.14 -0.80
CA THR A 31 -2.38 24.11 0.16
C THR A 31 -1.86 24.02 1.59
N ASP A 32 -2.53 24.69 2.53
CA ASP A 32 -2.36 24.52 3.98
C ASP A 32 -2.12 23.05 4.36
N LEU A 33 -0.95 22.75 4.92
CA LEU A 33 -0.48 21.39 5.22
C LEU A 33 -1.43 20.69 6.20
N ASN A 34 -2.00 21.41 7.16
CA ASN A 34 -2.98 20.84 8.10
C ASN A 34 -4.25 20.44 7.36
N ARG A 35 -4.75 21.30 6.45
CA ARG A 35 -5.91 20.99 5.62
C ARG A 35 -5.65 19.77 4.74
N ARG A 36 -4.46 19.69 4.14
CA ARG A 36 -4.03 18.53 3.32
C ARG A 36 -4.04 17.24 4.13
N ALA A 37 -3.48 17.24 5.34
CA ALA A 37 -3.49 16.09 6.23
C ALA A 37 -4.91 15.68 6.65
N ILE A 38 -5.75 16.64 7.05
CA ILE A 38 -7.14 16.37 7.43
C ILE A 38 -7.92 15.74 6.27
N GLN A 39 -7.79 16.29 5.06
CA GLN A 39 -8.44 15.76 3.86
C GLN A 39 -7.94 14.35 3.54
N TYR A 40 -6.63 14.12 3.61
CA TYR A 40 -6.04 12.80 3.40
C TYR A 40 -6.58 11.76 4.41
N LEU A 41 -6.62 12.10 5.70
CA LEU A 41 -7.20 11.23 6.72
C LEU A 41 -8.70 10.99 6.50
N GLY A 42 -9.42 11.96 5.93
CA GLY A 42 -10.80 11.79 5.48
C GLY A 42 -10.92 10.73 4.39
N VAL A 43 -10.13 10.84 3.32
CA VAL A 43 -10.07 9.86 2.23
C VAL A 43 -9.74 8.46 2.75
N LEU A 44 -8.77 8.33 3.64
CA LEU A 44 -8.45 7.04 4.27
C LEU A 44 -9.65 6.45 5.02
N ARG A 45 -10.38 7.26 5.78
CA ARG A 45 -11.56 6.78 6.53
C ARG A 45 -12.69 6.34 5.60
N ASP A 46 -12.91 7.07 4.52
CA ASP A 46 -13.94 6.74 3.53
C ASP A 46 -13.63 5.43 2.77
N LEU A 47 -12.34 5.13 2.57
CA LEU A 47 -11.86 3.93 1.89
C LEU A 47 -11.60 2.75 2.83
N ALA A 48 -11.52 2.95 4.14
CA ALA A 48 -11.19 1.90 5.11
C ALA A 48 -12.36 0.92 5.29
N VAL A 49 -12.03 -0.34 5.63
CA VAL A 49 -13.04 -1.35 6.01
C VAL A 49 -13.74 -0.93 7.32
N GLN A 50 -12.99 -0.33 8.23
CA GLN A 50 -13.50 0.28 9.46
C GLN A 50 -12.86 1.66 9.64
N PRO A 51 -13.63 2.76 9.51
CA PRO A 51 -13.10 4.12 9.61
C PRO A 51 -12.35 4.40 10.92
N SER A 52 -12.77 3.81 12.04
CA SER A 52 -12.12 4.03 13.34
C SER A 52 -10.71 3.44 13.44
N TRP A 53 -10.29 2.61 12.48
CA TRP A 53 -8.92 2.10 12.44
C TRP A 53 -7.92 3.19 12.04
N ILE A 54 -8.39 4.25 11.37
CA ILE A 54 -7.54 5.35 10.93
C ILE A 54 -7.47 6.43 12.00
N THR A 55 -6.38 6.45 12.76
CA THR A 55 -6.23 7.38 13.88
C THR A 55 -4.79 7.79 14.14
N LEU A 56 -4.64 9.03 14.58
CA LEU A 56 -3.40 9.60 15.09
C LEU A 56 -3.45 9.85 16.61
N THR A 57 -4.55 9.47 17.28
CA THR A 57 -4.78 9.76 18.71
C THR A 57 -3.74 9.15 19.66
N HIS A 58 -3.01 8.14 19.21
CA HIS A 58 -1.95 7.49 19.97
C HIS A 58 -0.60 8.21 19.85
N VAL A 59 -0.46 9.16 18.91
CA VAL A 59 0.74 9.96 18.74
C VAL A 59 0.59 11.21 19.60
N ALA A 60 1.46 11.38 20.59
CA ALA A 60 1.48 12.58 21.42
C ALA A 60 1.90 13.79 20.56
N ASP A 61 0.95 14.68 20.27
CA ASP A 61 1.16 15.86 19.41
C ASP A 61 0.95 17.18 20.17
N PRO A 62 1.93 18.10 20.17
CA PRO A 62 1.67 19.51 20.43
C PRO A 62 0.64 20.03 19.41
N PRO A 63 -0.12 21.11 19.67
CA PRO A 63 -1.22 21.51 18.81
C PRO A 63 -0.82 21.68 17.33
N GLY A 64 -1.17 20.69 16.48
CA GLY A 64 -1.12 20.78 15.02
C GLY A 64 0.21 20.43 14.33
N ALA A 65 1.26 20.04 15.07
CA ALA A 65 2.56 19.74 14.46
C ALA A 65 2.50 18.45 13.61
N LEU A 66 1.86 17.39 14.12
CA LEU A 66 1.69 16.13 13.42
C LEU A 66 0.89 16.25 12.13
N LEU A 67 -0.14 17.10 12.12
CA LEU A 67 -0.92 17.35 10.89
C LEU A 67 -0.09 18.10 9.86
N THR A 68 0.76 19.04 10.29
CA THR A 68 1.67 19.74 9.39
C THR A 68 2.69 18.77 8.79
N ASP A 69 3.32 17.94 9.63
CA ASP A 69 4.32 16.94 9.24
C ASP A 69 3.72 15.90 8.27
N LEU A 70 2.53 15.37 8.59
CA LEU A 70 1.81 14.46 7.72
C LEU A 70 1.49 15.13 6.38
N GLY A 71 0.95 16.35 6.41
CA GLY A 71 0.60 17.12 5.22
C GLY A 71 1.80 17.37 4.31
N GLN A 72 2.99 17.56 4.88
CA GLN A 72 4.22 17.79 4.14
C GLN A 72 4.71 16.51 3.44
N HIS A 73 4.62 15.35 4.09
CA HIS A 73 5.37 14.16 3.67
C HIS A 73 4.53 13.03 3.10
N ILE A 74 3.22 13.03 3.33
CA ILE A 74 2.35 11.92 2.93
C ILE A 74 2.40 11.58 1.43
N HIS A 75 2.62 12.58 0.59
CA HIS A 75 2.76 12.39 -0.85
C HIS A 75 4.02 11.61 -1.21
N ARG A 76 5.18 11.96 -0.63
CA ARG A 76 6.45 11.24 -0.84
C ARG A 76 6.35 9.81 -0.31
N LEU A 77 5.72 9.64 0.84
CA LEU A 77 5.49 8.33 1.43
C LEU A 77 4.62 7.44 0.53
N ASN A 78 3.51 7.98 0.01
CA ASN A 78 2.65 7.25 -0.93
C ASN A 78 3.35 6.96 -2.26
N GLN A 79 4.15 7.88 -2.79
CA GLN A 79 4.99 7.63 -3.97
C GLN A 79 5.92 6.44 -3.75
N ARG A 80 6.52 6.33 -2.56
CA ARG A 80 7.42 5.23 -2.24
C ARG A 80 6.69 3.89 -2.14
N LEU A 81 5.54 3.87 -1.47
CA LEU A 81 4.70 2.67 -1.39
C LEU A 81 4.18 2.27 -2.78
N ASP A 82 3.79 3.23 -3.61
CA ASP A 82 3.36 3.00 -4.99
C ASP A 82 4.48 2.42 -5.84
N ALA A 83 5.73 2.90 -5.69
CA ALA A 83 6.89 2.30 -6.35
C ALA A 83 7.09 0.83 -5.94
N ILE A 84 7.01 0.51 -4.64
CA ILE A 84 7.10 -0.87 -4.13
C ILE A 84 5.97 -1.74 -4.70
N LEU A 85 4.73 -1.22 -4.70
CA LEU A 85 3.59 -1.92 -5.28
C LEU A 85 3.79 -2.17 -6.78
N ASN A 86 4.28 -1.19 -7.53
CA ASN A 86 4.51 -1.32 -8.96
C ASN A 86 5.60 -2.35 -9.28
N ASP A 87 6.67 -2.41 -8.48
CA ASP A 87 7.71 -3.43 -8.60
C ASP A 87 7.14 -4.84 -8.36
N LEU A 88 6.27 -5.00 -7.36
CA LEU A 88 5.53 -6.23 -7.11
C LEU A 88 4.56 -6.59 -8.25
N LEU A 89 3.82 -5.62 -8.78
CA LEU A 89 2.88 -5.84 -9.89
C LEU A 89 3.58 -6.17 -11.22
N ALA A 90 4.85 -5.78 -11.36
CA ALA A 90 5.62 -6.02 -12.57
C ALA A 90 5.82 -7.51 -12.88
N CYS A 91 5.75 -8.39 -11.87
CA CYS A 91 5.89 -9.83 -12.08
C CYS A 91 4.69 -10.46 -12.80
N PHE A 92 3.51 -9.84 -12.71
CA PHE A 92 2.30 -10.33 -13.39
C PHE A 92 2.30 -9.92 -14.87
N GLU A 93 1.78 -10.82 -15.70
CA GLU A 93 1.37 -10.53 -17.07
C GLU A 93 0.40 -9.35 -17.09
N THR A 94 0.55 -8.43 -18.05
CA THR A 94 -0.23 -7.17 -18.09
C THR A 94 -1.74 -7.40 -18.03
N SER A 95 -2.24 -8.47 -18.67
CA SER A 95 -3.67 -8.82 -18.69
C SER A 95 -4.17 -9.46 -17.39
N GLN A 96 -3.27 -9.89 -16.51
CA GLN A 96 -3.56 -10.54 -15.23
C GLN A 96 -3.27 -9.66 -14.02
N ARG A 97 -2.70 -8.46 -14.24
CA ARG A 97 -2.39 -7.51 -13.17
C ARG A 97 -3.66 -7.10 -12.42
N PRO A 98 -3.74 -7.30 -11.09
CA PRO A 98 -4.89 -6.86 -10.32
C PRO A 98 -4.94 -5.32 -10.30
N ARG A 99 -6.15 -4.76 -10.29
CA ARG A 99 -6.37 -3.30 -10.15
C ARG A 99 -6.31 -2.92 -8.68
N VAL A 100 -5.13 -2.53 -8.23
CA VAL A 100 -4.82 -2.27 -6.82
C VAL A 100 -4.18 -0.89 -6.66
N GLU A 101 -4.51 -0.20 -5.58
CA GLU A 101 -3.80 1.01 -5.13
C GLU A 101 -3.34 0.82 -3.67
N ILE A 102 -2.30 1.56 -3.28
CA ILE A 102 -1.77 1.53 -1.92
C ILE A 102 -1.75 2.92 -1.30
N LEU A 103 -2.09 3.00 -0.01
CA LEU A 103 -2.12 4.22 0.78
C LEU A 103 -1.43 3.99 2.13
N ALA A 104 -0.55 4.92 2.52
CA ALA A 104 0.00 4.97 3.86
C ALA A 104 -1.09 5.41 4.84
N ALA A 105 -1.32 4.65 5.89
CA ALA A 105 -2.41 4.86 6.82
C ALA A 105 -1.90 4.75 8.26
N PRO A 106 -2.06 5.79 9.10
CA PRO A 106 -1.80 5.66 10.53
C PRO A 106 -2.90 4.80 11.14
N LEU A 107 -2.54 3.59 11.56
CA LEU A 107 -3.49 2.64 12.12
C LEU A 107 -3.56 2.79 13.65
N ASP A 108 -4.70 2.47 14.24
CA ASP A 108 -4.85 2.38 15.69
C ASP A 108 -3.96 1.24 16.23
N PRO A 109 -3.07 1.43 17.22
CA PRO A 109 -2.23 0.33 17.71
C PRO A 109 -3.04 -0.84 18.31
N THR A 110 -4.25 -0.58 18.79
CA THR A 110 -5.09 -1.59 19.47
C THR A 110 -5.65 -2.68 18.55
N ILE A 111 -5.69 -2.45 17.23
CA ILE A 111 -6.20 -3.45 16.28
C ILE A 111 -5.18 -4.56 15.96
N GLY A 112 -3.90 -4.35 16.28
CA GLY A 112 -2.86 -5.38 16.14
C GLY A 112 -2.55 -5.83 14.71
N ILE A 113 -2.79 -5.00 13.69
CA ILE A 113 -2.41 -5.24 12.28
C ILE A 113 -1.55 -4.10 11.74
N ASP A 114 -0.70 -4.37 10.75
CA ASP A 114 0.21 -3.39 10.13
C ASP A 114 -0.23 -2.93 8.76
N GLY A 115 -1.25 -3.59 8.23
CA GLY A 115 -1.92 -3.24 7.01
C GLY A 115 -3.24 -3.98 6.91
N PHE A 116 -4.03 -3.61 5.93
CA PHE A 116 -5.18 -4.38 5.49
C PHE A 116 -5.51 -4.10 4.03
N CYS A 117 -6.19 -5.06 3.41
CA CYS A 117 -6.73 -4.96 2.06
C CYS A 117 -8.25 -4.79 2.07
N ASN A 118 -8.75 -3.70 1.47
CA ASN A 118 -10.14 -3.51 1.13
C ASN A 118 -10.42 -3.94 -0.32
N HIS A 119 -10.77 -5.23 -0.48
CA HIS A 119 -11.15 -5.82 -1.76
C HIS A 119 -12.62 -5.55 -2.16
N ARG A 120 -13.39 -4.82 -1.33
CA ARG A 120 -14.81 -4.50 -1.59
C ARG A 120 -15.00 -3.27 -2.46
N VAL A 121 -13.93 -2.55 -2.75
CA VAL A 121 -13.90 -1.34 -3.59
C VAL A 121 -13.10 -1.61 -4.86
N THR A 122 -13.32 -0.79 -5.89
CA THR A 122 -12.59 -0.87 -7.16
C THR A 122 -11.97 0.49 -7.50
N PRO A 123 -10.64 0.60 -7.62
CA PRO A 123 -9.65 -0.45 -7.43
C PRO A 123 -9.62 -0.98 -5.99
N THR A 124 -9.09 -2.18 -5.80
CA THR A 124 -8.79 -2.71 -4.46
C THR A 124 -7.81 -1.78 -3.76
N ILE A 125 -8.05 -1.46 -2.49
CA ILE A 125 -7.21 -0.53 -1.74
C ILE A 125 -6.41 -1.31 -0.68
N LEU A 126 -5.09 -1.20 -0.73
CA LEU A 126 -4.20 -1.62 0.32
C LEU A 126 -3.94 -0.41 1.23
N MET A 127 -4.13 -0.57 2.53
CA MET A 127 -3.72 0.42 3.51
C MET A 127 -2.65 -0.20 4.38
N VAL A 128 -1.49 0.45 4.47
CA VAL A 128 -0.37 -0.03 5.28
C VAL A 128 0.09 1.06 6.24
N ASP A 129 0.52 0.67 7.43
CA ASP A 129 1.12 1.55 8.42
C ASP A 129 2.65 1.42 8.37
N PRO A 130 3.33 2.21 7.52
CA PRO A 130 4.78 2.13 7.38
C PRO A 130 5.53 2.48 8.67
N SER A 131 4.87 3.12 9.65
CA SER A 131 5.51 3.43 10.94
C SER A 131 5.83 2.20 11.77
N ARG A 132 5.11 1.09 11.57
CA ARG A 132 5.18 -0.11 12.42
C ARG A 132 6.26 -1.08 11.99
N ILE A 133 6.75 -0.97 10.76
CA ILE A 133 7.67 -1.90 10.13
C ILE A 133 8.92 -1.13 9.69
N LEU A 134 10.10 -1.74 9.85
CA LEU A 134 11.34 -1.15 9.35
C LEU A 134 11.24 -0.90 7.83
N PRO A 135 11.73 0.24 7.31
CA PRO A 135 11.65 0.55 5.88
C PRO A 135 12.18 -0.52 4.93
N ALA A 136 13.21 -1.26 5.35
CA ALA A 136 13.79 -2.37 4.58
C ALA A 136 12.80 -3.53 4.37
N ASP A 137 11.79 -3.67 5.23
CA ASP A 137 10.82 -4.76 5.19
C ASP A 137 9.46 -4.30 4.64
N TRP A 138 9.33 -3.05 4.18
CA TRP A 138 8.11 -2.58 3.51
C TRP A 138 7.72 -3.43 2.29
N PRO A 139 8.64 -3.91 1.42
CA PRO A 139 8.26 -4.81 0.33
C PRO A 139 7.55 -6.07 0.82
N ALA A 140 7.95 -6.64 1.95
CA ALA A 140 7.30 -7.80 2.54
C ALA A 140 5.88 -7.47 3.04
N LEU A 141 5.70 -6.32 3.72
CA LEU A 141 4.38 -5.84 4.13
C LEU A 141 3.45 -5.60 2.92
N VAL A 142 3.94 -4.94 1.88
CA VAL A 142 3.15 -4.68 0.66
C VAL A 142 2.83 -5.98 -0.07
N ALA A 143 3.76 -6.94 -0.13
CA ALA A 143 3.50 -8.25 -0.71
C ALA A 143 2.39 -9.01 0.04
N HIS A 144 2.36 -8.93 1.38
CA HIS A 144 1.31 -9.52 2.20
C HIS A 144 -0.07 -8.95 1.86
N GLU A 145 -0.21 -7.62 1.87
CA GLU A 145 -1.50 -6.98 1.56
C GLU A 145 -1.91 -7.18 0.10
N LEU A 146 -0.96 -7.18 -0.82
CA LEU A 146 -1.22 -7.47 -2.23
C LEU A 146 -1.70 -8.92 -2.41
N ALA A 147 -1.18 -9.88 -1.65
CA ALA A 147 -1.66 -11.26 -1.70
C ALA A 147 -3.14 -11.37 -1.32
N HIS A 148 -3.62 -10.60 -0.35
CA HIS A 148 -5.07 -10.48 -0.08
C HIS A 148 -5.83 -9.91 -1.28
N GLY A 149 -5.28 -8.86 -1.92
CA GLY A 149 -5.87 -8.27 -3.13
C GLY A 149 -5.98 -9.26 -4.29
N VAL A 150 -4.93 -10.06 -4.53
CA VAL A 150 -4.90 -11.10 -5.57
C VAL A 150 -5.85 -12.24 -5.24
N ALA A 151 -5.93 -12.65 -3.97
CA ALA A 151 -6.83 -13.71 -3.53
C ALA A 151 -8.31 -13.29 -3.55
N GLY A 152 -8.57 -11.98 -3.46
CA GLY A 152 -9.91 -11.41 -3.32
C GLY A 152 -10.58 -11.78 -1.99
N SER A 153 -9.78 -12.00 -0.94
CA SER A 153 -10.27 -12.40 0.38
C SER A 153 -9.37 -11.86 1.50
N SER A 154 -9.96 -11.63 2.68
CA SER A 154 -9.21 -11.25 3.90
C SER A 154 -8.65 -12.45 4.68
N GLY A 155 -8.84 -13.66 4.16
CA GLY A 155 -8.37 -14.89 4.79
C GLY A 155 -7.00 -15.33 4.27
N HIS A 156 -6.38 -16.26 5.00
CA HIS A 156 -5.10 -16.88 4.63
C HIS A 156 -5.33 -18.30 4.07
N ASP A 157 -6.26 -18.40 3.12
CA ASP A 157 -6.65 -19.66 2.47
C ASP A 157 -5.67 -20.07 1.36
N ASP A 158 -6.00 -21.12 0.61
CA ASP A 158 -5.16 -21.62 -0.50
C ASP A 158 -4.91 -20.58 -1.59
N LYS A 159 -5.85 -19.65 -1.83
CA LYS A 159 -5.64 -18.58 -2.82
C LYS A 159 -4.62 -17.59 -2.32
N PHE A 160 -4.74 -17.17 -1.07
CA PHE A 160 -3.74 -16.31 -0.42
C PHE A 160 -2.37 -17.00 -0.43
N SER A 161 -2.29 -18.26 0.00
CA SER A 161 -1.04 -19.03 0.06
C SER A 161 -0.31 -19.08 -1.29
N ARG A 162 -1.04 -19.33 -2.39
CA ARG A 162 -0.46 -19.28 -3.74
C ARG A 162 -0.02 -17.87 -4.14
N ALA A 163 -0.84 -16.86 -3.84
CA ALA A 163 -0.53 -15.48 -4.18
C ALA A 163 0.73 -15.00 -3.46
N ILE A 164 0.83 -15.23 -2.14
CA ILE A 164 1.99 -14.80 -1.37
C ILE A 164 3.26 -15.57 -1.77
N ALA A 165 3.17 -16.87 -2.06
CA ALA A 165 4.31 -17.64 -2.54
C ALA A 165 4.84 -17.10 -3.88
N TYR A 166 3.93 -16.77 -4.81
CA TYR A 166 4.28 -16.19 -6.11
C TYR A 166 4.96 -14.81 -5.96
N LEU A 167 4.38 -13.93 -5.12
CA LEU A 167 4.96 -12.61 -4.85
C LEU A 167 6.32 -12.71 -4.17
N CYS A 168 6.48 -13.64 -3.22
CA CYS A 168 7.76 -13.85 -2.54
C CYS A 168 8.84 -14.32 -3.52
N LEU A 169 8.51 -15.27 -4.39
CA LEU A 169 9.42 -15.77 -5.42
C LEU A 169 9.90 -14.65 -6.35
N ALA A 170 8.98 -13.77 -6.76
CA ALA A 170 9.29 -12.68 -7.69
C ALA A 170 10.18 -11.57 -7.10
N GLN A 171 10.18 -11.41 -5.78
CA GLN A 171 10.90 -10.33 -5.08
C GLN A 171 12.09 -10.82 -4.24
N ASP A 172 12.50 -12.08 -4.41
CA ASP A 172 13.55 -12.71 -3.60
C ASP A 172 13.28 -12.61 -2.08
N LEU A 173 12.00 -12.71 -1.70
CA LEU A 173 11.57 -12.78 -0.31
C LEU A 173 11.49 -14.24 0.15
N PRO A 174 11.55 -14.51 1.46
CA PRO A 174 11.40 -15.85 2.00
C PRO A 174 10.10 -16.52 1.52
N LEU A 175 10.21 -17.69 0.89
CA LEU A 175 9.05 -18.48 0.48
C LEU A 175 8.36 -19.11 1.69
N PRO A 176 7.01 -19.09 1.75
CA PRO A 176 6.30 -19.82 2.79
C PRO A 176 6.61 -21.32 2.65
N VAL A 177 6.76 -21.99 3.80
CA VAL A 177 6.93 -23.46 3.80
C VAL A 177 5.69 -24.14 3.22
N ALA A 178 5.86 -25.26 2.51
CA ALA A 178 4.75 -25.96 1.86
C ALA A 178 3.64 -26.41 2.83
N THR A 179 3.97 -26.54 4.13
CA THR A 179 3.04 -26.91 5.20
C THR A 179 2.57 -25.71 6.03
N ALA A 180 2.71 -24.47 5.51
CA ALA A 180 2.32 -23.27 6.21
C ALA A 180 0.81 -23.29 6.49
N THR A 181 0.45 -23.08 7.76
CA THR A 181 -0.93 -22.93 8.19
C THR A 181 -1.40 -21.49 7.96
N ALA A 182 -2.72 -21.27 7.92
CA ALA A 182 -3.30 -19.93 7.88
C ALA A 182 -2.77 -19.01 9.01
N GLU A 183 -2.52 -19.57 10.19
CA GLU A 183 -1.93 -18.84 11.32
C GLU A 183 -0.49 -18.42 11.05
N SER A 184 0.33 -19.28 10.47
CA SER A 184 1.71 -18.92 10.10
C SER A 184 1.77 -17.89 8.96
N LEU A 185 0.84 -17.98 8.00
CA LEU A 185 0.74 -17.06 6.87
C LEU A 185 0.31 -15.65 7.28
N ARG A 186 -0.36 -15.51 8.44
CA ARG A 186 -0.77 -14.22 9.01
C ARG A 186 0.39 -13.24 9.19
N TYR A 187 1.60 -13.74 9.40
CA TYR A 187 2.80 -12.93 9.61
C TYR A 187 3.83 -13.12 8.50
N TRP A 188 3.42 -13.66 7.36
CA TRP A 188 4.30 -13.98 6.25
C TRP A 188 4.20 -12.94 5.12
N PRO A 189 5.31 -12.38 4.62
CA PRO A 189 6.69 -12.70 4.95
C PRO A 189 7.11 -12.05 6.28
N PRO A 190 8.09 -12.63 7.00
CA PRO A 190 8.55 -12.05 8.27
C PRO A 190 9.03 -10.61 8.10
N CYS A 191 8.49 -9.70 8.91
CA CYS A 191 8.85 -8.29 8.94
C CYS A 191 9.36 -7.90 10.33
N ARG A 192 10.37 -7.02 10.40
CA ARG A 192 10.85 -6.47 11.67
C ARG A 192 10.02 -5.25 12.05
N ARG A 193 9.58 -5.24 13.31
CA ARG A 193 8.86 -4.12 13.90
C ARG A 193 9.79 -2.93 14.08
N HIS A 194 9.26 -1.73 13.82
CA HIS A 194 9.92 -0.50 14.20
C HIS A 194 9.88 -0.34 15.73
N PRO A 195 10.99 -0.02 16.42
CA PRO A 195 11.01 0.06 17.89
C PRO A 195 10.25 1.28 18.44
N GLN A 196 10.05 2.32 17.63
CA GLN A 196 9.43 3.59 18.02
C GLN A 196 8.50 4.10 16.91
N PRO A 197 7.39 3.39 16.61
CA PRO A 197 6.48 3.74 15.52
C PRO A 197 5.88 5.16 15.66
N GLU A 198 5.66 5.62 16.89
CA GLU A 198 5.14 6.95 17.20
C GLU A 198 6.03 8.10 16.71
N LEU A 199 7.35 7.88 16.57
CA LEU A 199 8.29 8.88 16.10
C LEU A 199 8.30 9.01 14.58
N PHE A 200 7.82 8.00 13.85
CA PHE A 200 7.80 7.98 12.39
C PHE A 200 6.90 9.08 11.83
N TRP A 201 5.64 9.14 12.30
CA TRP A 201 4.68 10.12 11.80
C TRP A 201 5.04 11.56 12.17
N ARG A 202 5.84 11.75 13.22
CA ARG A 202 6.40 13.03 13.65
C ARG A 202 7.69 13.42 12.92
N HIS A 203 8.18 12.57 12.01
CA HIS A 203 9.47 12.72 11.34
C HIS A 203 10.66 12.93 12.31
N GLN A 204 10.57 12.34 13.50
CA GLN A 204 11.61 12.42 14.53
C GLN A 204 12.61 11.27 14.46
N LEU A 205 12.41 10.35 13.53
CA LEU A 205 13.39 9.30 13.22
C LEU A 205 14.38 9.80 12.16
N PRO A 206 15.64 9.33 12.20
CA PRO A 206 16.55 9.46 11.07
C PRO A 206 15.83 8.93 9.83
N GLN A 207 15.46 9.85 8.96
CA GLN A 207 14.82 9.49 7.70
C GLN A 207 15.90 8.78 6.87
N PRO A 208 15.59 7.63 6.26
CA PRO A 208 16.41 7.13 5.19
C PRO A 208 16.66 8.27 4.17
N ASP A 209 17.81 8.32 3.52
CA ASP A 209 18.21 9.39 2.58
C ASP A 209 17.22 9.66 1.42
N TRP A 210 16.17 8.85 1.31
CA TRP A 210 15.13 8.88 0.29
C TRP A 210 13.75 9.35 0.80
N LEU A 211 13.63 9.81 2.06
CA LEU A 211 12.40 10.39 2.64
C LEU A 211 12.44 11.91 2.67
#